data_AF-A0A428P0Z3-F1
#
_entry.id   AF-A0A428P0Z3-F1
#
_cell.length_a   1.000
_cell.length_b   1.000
_cell.length_c   1.000
_cell.angle_alpha   90.00
_cell.angle_beta   90.00
_cell.angle_gamma   90.00
#
_symmetry.space_group_name_H-M   'P 1'
#
loop_
_entity.id
_entity.type
_entity.pdbx_description
1 polymer ?
#
loop_
_entity_poly.entity_id
_entity_poly.type
_entity_poly.pdbx_seq_one_letter_code
_entity_poly.pdbx_strand_id
1 'polypeptide(L)'
;MAVLSGHATSRFGVADTSEDMHDNTYGLAREKGGIELKAEAGDIFLIPAGVAHKTYNTKPENELKLLTPGSGHGIDAEDPRKALENIKLSGFTMMGAYNGGEWDFIKGGGEYEKIWSIPKPKYDPVLGDSEEGLNRFWRVSNMALRVHL
;
A
#
# COMPACT_ATOMS: atom_id res chain seq x y z
N MET A 1 -5.15 2.58 -6.27
CA MET A 1 -4.42 1.45 -6.89
C MET A 1 -5.42 0.55 -7.59
N ALA A 2 -5.06 0.01 -8.76
CA ALA A 2 -5.90 -0.91 -9.53
C ALA A 2 -5.18 -2.23 -9.76
N VAL A 3 -5.86 -3.36 -9.56
CA VAL A 3 -5.31 -4.69 -9.82
C VAL A 3 -5.59 -5.06 -11.27
N LEU A 4 -4.53 -5.32 -12.04
CA LEU A 4 -4.61 -5.57 -13.48
C LEU A 4 -4.61 -7.06 -13.82
N SER A 5 -4.00 -7.89 -12.99
CA SER A 5 -3.93 -9.34 -13.20
C SER A 5 -3.63 -10.09 -11.90
N GLY A 6 -3.95 -11.39 -11.89
CA GLY A 6 -3.64 -12.29 -10.79
C GLY A 6 -4.45 -12.03 -9.52
N HIS A 7 -4.02 -12.64 -8.42
CA HIS A 7 -4.63 -12.51 -7.11
C HIS A 7 -3.55 -12.30 -6.05
N ALA A 8 -3.86 -11.61 -4.95
CA ALA A 8 -2.98 -11.52 -3.80
C ALA A 8 -3.77 -11.31 -2.51
N THR A 9 -3.08 -11.43 -1.37
CA THR A 9 -3.59 -10.92 -0.10
C THR A 9 -2.98 -9.55 0.12
N SER A 10 -3.82 -8.54 0.36
CA SER A 10 -3.36 -7.20 0.72
C SER A 10 -3.85 -6.84 2.11
N ARG A 11 -2.91 -6.40 2.96
CA ARG A 11 -3.15 -5.93 4.32
C ARG A 11 -2.99 -4.42 4.36
N PHE A 12 -3.94 -3.72 4.97
CA PHE A 12 -3.96 -2.26 5.06
C PHE A 12 -4.04 -1.78 6.51
N GLY A 13 -3.42 -0.64 6.78
CA GLY A 13 -3.60 0.14 8.01
C GLY A 13 -2.78 -0.29 9.22
N VAL A 14 -1.77 -1.16 9.04
CA VAL A 14 -0.86 -1.58 10.13
C VAL A 14 0.58 -1.62 9.66
N ALA A 15 1.47 -1.09 10.50
CA ALA A 15 2.91 -1.19 10.30
C ALA A 15 3.45 -2.54 10.78
N ASP A 16 4.60 -2.92 10.21
CA ASP A 16 5.43 -4.00 10.71
C ASP A 16 6.13 -3.57 12.01
N THR A 17 6.36 -4.50 12.94
CA THR A 17 6.98 -4.19 14.24
C THR A 17 8.27 -4.96 14.51
N SER A 18 8.79 -5.68 13.51
CA SER A 18 10.04 -6.44 13.57
C SER A 18 10.85 -6.21 12.30
N GLU A 19 12.13 -6.56 12.32
CA GLU A 19 12.96 -6.65 11.10
C GLU A 19 12.75 -7.97 10.35
N ASP A 20 12.15 -8.98 11.00
CA ASP A 20 11.83 -10.27 10.38
C ASP A 20 10.63 -10.15 9.44
N MET A 21 10.90 -10.11 8.13
CA MET A 21 9.88 -10.03 7.09
C MET A 21 8.90 -11.20 7.08
N HIS A 22 9.32 -12.39 7.51
CA HIS A 22 8.44 -13.54 7.58
C HIS A 22 7.43 -13.38 8.71
N ASP A 23 7.90 -13.04 9.92
CA ASP A 23 7.03 -12.81 11.08
C ASP A 23 6.10 -11.60 10.86
N ASN A 24 6.61 -10.54 10.22
CA ASN A 24 5.79 -9.40 9.81
C ASN A 24 4.66 -9.78 8.83
N THR A 25 4.88 -10.79 7.99
CA THR A 25 3.94 -11.19 6.93
C THR A 25 2.94 -12.25 7.43
N TYR A 26 3.43 -13.29 8.10
CA TYR A 26 2.67 -14.48 8.47
C TYR A 26 2.45 -14.65 9.97
N GLY A 27 3.20 -13.92 10.80
CA GLY A 27 3.11 -13.99 12.25
C GLY A 27 2.42 -12.77 12.87
N LEU A 28 2.88 -12.40 14.06
CA LEU A 28 2.22 -11.40 14.91
C LEU A 28 2.98 -10.07 15.02
N ALA A 29 4.14 -9.94 14.37
CA ALA A 29 4.96 -8.74 14.37
C ALA A 29 4.36 -7.61 13.51
N ARG A 30 3.18 -7.14 13.89
CA ARG A 30 2.45 -6.06 13.24
C ARG A 30 1.54 -5.37 14.24
N GLU A 31 1.21 -4.11 13.96
CA GLU A 31 0.21 -3.40 14.74
C GLU A 31 -1.16 -4.08 14.69
N LYS A 32 -2.01 -3.79 15.68
CA LYS A 32 -3.39 -4.29 15.72
C LYS A 32 -4.33 -3.40 14.92
N GLY A 33 -5.40 -3.98 14.38
CA GLY A 33 -6.50 -3.23 13.74
C GLY A 33 -6.43 -3.14 12.21
N GLY A 34 -5.47 -3.81 11.58
CA GLY A 34 -5.36 -3.87 10.13
C GLY A 34 -6.45 -4.71 9.47
N ILE A 35 -6.73 -4.42 8.21
CA ILE A 35 -7.71 -5.14 7.41
C ILE A 35 -6.98 -5.95 6.34
N GLU A 36 -7.27 -7.24 6.27
CA GLU A 36 -6.78 -8.13 5.21
C GLU A 36 -7.89 -8.42 4.20
N LEU A 37 -7.58 -8.25 2.92
CA LEU A 37 -8.49 -8.51 1.81
C LEU A 37 -7.81 -9.40 0.78
N LYS A 38 -8.61 -10.20 0.07
CA LYS A 38 -8.19 -10.85 -1.17
C LYS A 38 -8.39 -9.85 -2.30
N ALA A 39 -7.32 -9.54 -3.00
CA ALA A 39 -7.30 -8.66 -4.15
C ALA A 39 -7.29 -9.52 -5.42
N GLU A 40 -8.15 -9.19 -6.38
CA GLU A 40 -8.26 -9.85 -7.68
C GLU A 40 -8.31 -8.84 -8.83
N ALA A 41 -8.07 -9.31 -10.05
CA ALA A 41 -8.07 -8.45 -11.23
C ALA A 41 -9.40 -7.71 -11.39
N GLY A 42 -9.33 -6.38 -11.51
CA GLY A 42 -10.51 -5.50 -11.55
C GLY A 42 -10.76 -4.74 -10.25
N ASP A 43 -10.17 -5.15 -9.12
CA ASP A 43 -10.28 -4.43 -7.86
C ASP A 43 -9.62 -3.06 -7.91
N ILE A 44 -10.27 -2.08 -7.29
CA ILE A 44 -9.77 -0.71 -7.14
C ILE A 44 -9.75 -0.35 -5.64
N PHE A 45 -8.55 -0.03 -5.15
CA PHE A 45 -8.35 0.45 -3.79
C PHE A 45 -8.11 1.96 -3.79
N LEU A 46 -8.95 2.70 -3.07
CA LEU A 46 -8.65 4.07 -2.66
C LEU A 46 -7.95 4.01 -1.30
N ILE A 47 -6.69 4.41 -1.26
CA ILE A 47 -5.86 4.32 -0.07
C ILE A 47 -5.54 5.75 0.38
N PRO A 48 -6.08 6.20 1.52
CA PRO A 48 -5.72 7.49 2.08
C PRO A 48 -4.21 7.67 2.28
N ALA A 49 -3.75 8.92 2.27
CA ALA A 49 -2.36 9.23 2.58
C ALA A 49 -2.01 8.75 4.01
N GLY A 50 -0.82 8.19 4.17
CA GLY A 50 -0.33 7.68 5.46
C GLY A 50 -0.81 6.27 5.83
N VAL A 51 -1.60 5.59 4.98
CA VAL A 51 -1.99 4.19 5.20
C VAL A 51 -0.84 3.26 4.77
N ALA A 52 -0.27 2.53 5.74
CA ALA A 52 0.63 1.43 5.43
C ALA A 52 -0.13 0.28 4.75
N HIS A 53 0.50 -0.37 3.76
CA HIS A 53 -0.07 -1.54 3.12
C HIS A 53 1.02 -2.55 2.75
N LYS A 54 0.65 -3.82 2.74
CA LYS A 54 1.53 -4.95 2.39
C LYS A 54 0.78 -5.94 1.53
N THR A 55 1.41 -6.37 0.43
CA THR A 55 0.86 -7.38 -0.48
C THR A 55 1.74 -8.64 -0.45
N TYR A 56 1.11 -9.81 -0.32
CA TYR A 56 1.77 -11.11 -0.22
C TYR A 56 0.86 -12.23 -0.73
N ASN A 57 1.38 -13.46 -0.83
CA ASN A 57 0.66 -14.62 -1.37
C ASN A 57 0.10 -14.38 -2.78
N THR A 58 0.92 -13.82 -3.68
CA THR A 58 0.54 -13.55 -5.06
C THR A 58 0.30 -14.86 -5.83
N LYS A 59 -0.74 -14.90 -6.66
CA LYS A 59 -1.05 -16.02 -7.55
C LYS A 59 -1.30 -15.53 -8.99
N PRO A 60 -0.62 -16.09 -10.00
CA PRO A 60 0.46 -17.07 -9.86
C PRO A 60 1.67 -16.47 -9.13
N GLU A 61 2.44 -17.33 -8.46
CA GLU A 61 3.64 -16.91 -7.73
C GLU A 61 4.64 -16.32 -8.72
N ASN A 62 5.09 -15.09 -8.44
CA ASN A 62 6.07 -14.40 -9.27
C ASN A 62 6.78 -13.37 -8.40
N GLU A 63 7.97 -12.95 -8.83
CA GLU A 63 8.65 -11.81 -8.22
C GLU A 63 7.86 -10.52 -8.49
N LEU A 64 7.71 -9.68 -7.48
CA LEU A 64 7.17 -8.34 -7.66
C LEU A 64 8.17 -7.49 -8.45
N LYS A 65 7.71 -6.89 -9.55
CA LYS A 65 8.52 -6.10 -10.48
C LYS A 65 7.80 -4.80 -10.82
N LEU A 66 8.59 -3.83 -11.26
CA LEU A 66 8.06 -2.61 -11.86
C LEU A 66 7.31 -2.96 -13.14
N LEU A 67 6.11 -2.40 -13.28
CA LEU A 67 5.29 -2.60 -14.46
C LEU A 67 5.87 -1.85 -15.67
N THR A 68 6.40 -0.64 -15.45
CA THR A 68 7.02 0.20 -16.48
C THR A 68 8.54 0.21 -16.34
N PRO A 69 9.29 0.41 -17.44
CA PRO A 69 10.73 0.66 -17.38
C PRO A 69 11.07 1.86 -16.47
N GLY A 70 12.23 1.80 -15.82
CA GLY A 70 12.75 2.87 -14.98
C GLY A 70 12.79 2.51 -13.49
N SER A 71 12.47 3.48 -12.64
CA SER A 71 12.58 3.38 -11.17
C SER A 71 11.23 3.51 -10.45
N GLY A 72 10.14 3.29 -11.19
CA GLY A 72 8.77 3.53 -10.69
C GLY A 72 8.41 5.02 -10.61
N HIS A 73 9.24 5.89 -11.19
CA HIS A 73 8.97 7.30 -11.40
C HIS A 73 8.91 7.58 -12.90
N GLY A 74 7.70 7.63 -13.46
CA GLY A 74 7.49 7.79 -14.90
C GLY A 74 7.85 6.53 -15.71
N ILE A 75 8.02 6.73 -17.01
CA ILE A 75 8.36 5.67 -17.97
C ILE A 75 9.72 6.04 -18.57
N ASP A 76 10.77 5.34 -18.16
CA ASP A 76 12.12 5.60 -18.65
C ASP A 76 12.36 4.88 -19.98
N ALA A 77 11.95 5.53 -21.06
CA ALA A 77 12.11 5.02 -22.43
C ALA A 77 12.14 6.18 -23.44
N GLU A 78 12.89 6.00 -24.53
CA GLU A 78 12.91 6.95 -25.65
C GLU A 78 11.52 7.16 -26.29
N ASP A 79 10.72 6.09 -26.35
CA ASP A 79 9.31 6.11 -26.77
C ASP A 79 8.43 5.45 -25.69
N PRO A 80 7.87 6.27 -24.77
CA PRO A 80 7.03 5.76 -23.69
C PRO A 80 5.79 5.01 -24.16
N ARG A 81 5.18 5.42 -25.28
CA ARG A 81 3.97 4.76 -25.79
C ARG A 81 4.31 3.35 -26.25
N LYS A 82 5.35 3.22 -27.07
CA LYS A 82 5.82 1.91 -27.55
C LYS A 82 6.30 1.02 -26.41
N ALA A 83 6.93 1.59 -25.38
CA ALA A 83 7.31 0.84 -24.18
C ALA A 83 6.07 0.25 -23.48
N LEU A 84 5.01 1.03 -23.30
CA LEU A 84 3.76 0.57 -22.71
C LEU A 84 3.05 -0.49 -23.56
N GLU A 85 3.00 -0.31 -24.88
CA GLU A 85 2.35 -1.27 -25.80
C GLU A 85 2.95 -2.68 -25.73
N ASN A 86 4.23 -2.78 -25.37
CA ASN A 86 4.94 -4.06 -25.28
C ASN A 86 4.86 -4.73 -23.89
N ILE A 87 4.23 -4.07 -22.91
CA ILE A 87 4.07 -4.64 -21.57
C ILE A 87 3.13 -5.85 -21.63
N LYS A 88 3.61 -6.97 -21.08
CA LYS A 88 2.79 -8.16 -20.86
C LYS A 88 2.55 -8.33 -19.38
N LEU A 89 1.28 -8.26 -18.98
CA LEU A 89 0.87 -8.57 -17.62
C LEU A 89 1.18 -10.04 -17.32
N SER A 90 1.84 -10.28 -16.19
CA SER A 90 2.13 -11.62 -15.71
C SER A 90 2.14 -11.63 -14.19
N GLY A 91 1.75 -12.74 -13.57
CA GLY A 91 1.61 -12.78 -12.11
C GLY A 91 0.52 -11.85 -11.58
N PHE A 92 0.66 -11.50 -10.30
CA PHE A 92 -0.09 -10.42 -9.70
C PHE A 92 0.49 -9.08 -10.14
N THR A 93 -0.31 -8.25 -10.80
CA THR A 93 0.09 -6.88 -11.17
C THR A 93 -0.88 -5.88 -10.56
N MET A 94 -0.36 -4.92 -9.81
CA MET A 94 -1.12 -3.78 -9.27
C MET A 94 -0.46 -2.47 -9.70
N MET A 95 -1.27 -1.52 -10.16
CA MET A 95 -0.82 -0.19 -10.57
C MET A 95 -1.28 0.86 -9.55
N GLY A 96 -0.34 1.65 -9.06
CA GLY A 96 -0.62 2.82 -8.23
C GLY A 96 -1.00 4.03 -9.09
N ALA A 97 -1.95 4.82 -8.61
CA ALA A 97 -2.21 6.16 -9.14
C ALA A 97 -2.30 7.11 -7.95
N TYR A 98 -1.30 7.98 -7.77
CA TYR A 98 -1.13 8.87 -6.63
C TYR A 98 -1.19 10.32 -7.09
N ASN A 99 -2.12 11.14 -6.61
CA ASN A 99 -2.18 12.52 -7.09
C ASN A 99 -1.00 13.35 -6.53
N GLY A 100 0.06 13.54 -7.34
CA GLY A 100 1.31 14.19 -6.94
C GLY A 100 2.20 13.32 -6.03
N GLY A 101 3.52 13.39 -6.21
CA GLY A 101 4.51 12.61 -5.46
C GLY A 101 5.13 11.44 -6.26
N GLU A 102 5.85 10.56 -5.58
CA GLU A 102 6.55 9.37 -6.12
C GLU A 102 5.63 8.12 -6.10
N TRP A 103 5.60 7.29 -7.15
CA TRP A 103 4.46 6.40 -7.47
C TRP A 103 4.69 4.88 -7.32
N ASP A 104 5.73 4.44 -6.60
CA ASP A 104 6.17 3.04 -6.67
C ASP A 104 6.04 2.25 -5.36
N PHE A 105 5.64 0.98 -5.48
CA PHE A 105 5.48 0.00 -4.39
C PHE A 105 6.82 -0.52 -3.83
N ILE A 106 7.91 -0.42 -4.59
CA ILE A 106 9.19 -1.07 -4.25
C ILE A 106 10.08 -0.20 -3.35
N LYS A 107 9.86 1.11 -3.30
CA LYS A 107 10.62 2.01 -2.41
C LYS A 107 9.91 2.19 -1.07
N GLY A 108 10.54 1.71 0.00
CA GLY A 108 10.25 2.20 1.35
C GLY A 108 10.76 3.62 1.53
N GLY A 109 9.96 4.50 2.14
CA GLY A 109 10.36 5.87 2.44
C GLY A 109 9.26 6.68 3.15
N GLY A 110 9.64 7.85 3.66
CA GLY A 110 8.75 8.84 4.27
C GLY A 110 9.36 9.54 5.50
N GLU A 111 8.96 10.78 5.77
CA GLU A 111 9.20 11.42 7.07
C GLU A 111 8.18 10.87 8.09
N TYR A 112 8.41 9.65 8.58
CA TYR A 112 7.44 8.90 9.38
C TYR A 112 6.88 9.70 10.55
N GLU A 113 7.73 10.38 11.33
CA GLU A 113 7.27 11.16 12.48
C GLU A 113 6.39 12.36 12.12
N LYS A 114 6.66 12.97 10.96
CA LYS A 114 5.81 14.02 10.43
C LYS A 114 4.47 13.47 9.97
N ILE A 115 4.46 12.29 9.34
CA ILE A 115 3.24 11.66 8.84
C ILE A 115 2.38 11.15 10.01
N TRP A 116 3.00 10.51 11.01
CA TRP A 116 2.31 10.00 12.20
C TRP A 116 1.79 11.11 13.12
N SER A 117 2.38 12.31 13.05
CA SER A 117 1.87 13.49 13.76
C SER A 117 0.73 14.21 13.02
N ILE A 118 0.39 13.83 11.78
CA ILE A 118 -0.79 14.37 11.10
C ILE A 118 -2.04 13.92 11.85
N PRO A 119 -2.88 14.86 12.33
CA PRO A 119 -4.11 14.52 13.02
C PRO A 119 -5.04 13.75 12.08
N LYS A 120 -5.73 12.74 12.63
CA LYS A 120 -6.72 11.97 11.87
C LYS A 120 -7.81 12.91 11.35
N PRO A 121 -8.25 12.76 10.09
CA PRO A 121 -9.28 13.62 9.52
C PRO A 121 -10.59 13.45 10.31
N LYS A 122 -11.31 14.56 10.52
CA LYS A 122 -12.61 14.55 11.22
C LYS A 122 -13.66 13.72 10.47
N TYR A 123 -13.56 13.69 9.15
CA TYR A 123 -14.51 13.02 8.26
C TYR A 123 -13.79 11.95 7.44
N ASP A 124 -14.46 10.80 7.30
CA ASP A 124 -14.10 9.78 6.33
C ASP A 124 -14.29 10.32 4.90
N PRO A 125 -13.34 10.09 3.98
CA PRO A 125 -13.42 10.61 2.62
C PRO A 125 -14.56 10.01 1.78
N VAL A 126 -15.13 8.87 2.19
CA VAL A 126 -16.23 8.17 1.51
C VAL A 126 -17.52 8.25 2.32
N LEU A 127 -17.44 8.05 3.63
CA LEU A 127 -18.59 7.89 4.53
C LEU A 127 -18.87 9.10 5.42
N GLY A 128 -18.13 10.20 5.26
CA GLY A 128 -18.38 11.44 6.00
C GLY A 128 -18.20 11.27 7.51
N ASP A 129 -19.23 11.60 8.29
CA ASP A 129 -19.23 11.48 9.76
C ASP A 129 -19.75 10.13 10.29
N SER A 130 -19.95 9.15 9.40
CA SER A 130 -20.39 7.82 9.81
C SER A 130 -19.39 7.11 10.74
N GLU A 131 -19.92 6.50 11.80
CA GLU A 131 -19.21 5.58 12.69
C GLU A 131 -18.79 4.27 11.99
N GLU A 132 -19.15 4.06 10.72
CA GLU A 132 -18.69 2.91 9.94
C GLU A 132 -17.43 3.20 9.13
N GLY A 133 -16.99 4.45 9.07
CA GLY A 133 -15.78 4.88 8.35
C GLY A 133 -14.48 4.71 9.13
N LEU A 134 -13.41 5.31 8.60
CA LEU A 134 -12.07 5.31 9.15
C LEU A 134 -12.04 5.68 10.64
N ASN A 135 -12.90 6.60 11.10
CA ASN A 135 -12.98 7.02 12.50
C ASN A 135 -13.19 5.85 13.49
N ARG A 136 -13.89 4.78 13.09
CA ARG A 136 -14.10 3.60 13.95
C ARG A 136 -12.93 2.64 13.98
N PHE A 137 -12.31 2.42 12.82
CA PHE A 137 -11.21 1.46 12.68
C PHE A 137 -9.87 2.07 13.12
N TRP A 138 -9.69 3.36 12.84
CA TRP A 138 -8.46 4.09 13.11
C TRP A 138 -8.59 4.83 14.43
N ARG A 139 -8.78 4.09 15.53
CA ARG A 139 -8.73 4.68 16.88
C ARG A 139 -7.31 5.08 17.23
N VAL A 140 -7.18 6.08 18.10
CA VAL A 140 -5.87 6.48 18.62
C VAL A 140 -5.30 5.27 19.36
N SER A 141 -4.18 4.73 18.89
CA SER A 141 -3.36 3.88 19.73
C SER A 141 -2.78 4.82 20.78
N ASN A 142 -3.19 4.68 22.04
CA ASN A 142 -2.54 5.33 23.19
C ASN A 142 -1.12 4.78 23.42
N MET A 143 -0.45 4.21 22.41
CA MET A 143 0.99 4.03 22.45
C MET A 143 1.60 5.43 22.39
N ALA A 144 1.89 5.95 23.58
CA ALA A 144 2.81 7.04 23.81
C ALA A 144 3.94 6.95 22.79
N LEU A 145 4.20 8.07 22.11
CA LEU A 145 5.44 8.33 21.38
C LEU A 145 6.59 7.61 22.06
N ARG A 146 7.01 6.45 21.53
CA ARG A 146 8.26 5.83 21.93
C ARG A 146 9.35 6.65 21.27
N VAL A 147 9.66 7.77 21.91
CA VAL A 147 10.93 8.49 21.74
C VAL A 147 12.01 7.44 21.97
N HIS A 148 12.59 6.92 20.89
CA HIS A 148 13.81 6.13 20.99
C HIS A 148 14.94 7.11 21.32
N LEU A 149 15.45 6.98 22.55
CA LEU A 149 16.83 7.31 22.88
C LEU A 149 17.76 6.32 22.18
#